data_AF-A0A7X4JQ10-F1
#
_entry.id   AF-A0A7X4JQ10-F1
#
_cell.length_a   1.000
_cell.length_b   1.000
_cell.length_c   1.000
_cell.angle_alpha   90.00
_cell.angle_beta   90.00
_cell.angle_gamma   90.00
#
_symmetry.space_group_name_H-M   'P 1'
#
loop_
_entity.id
_entity.type
_entity.pdbx_description
1 polymer ?
#
loop_
_entity_poly.entity_id
_entity_poly.type
_entity_poly.pdbx_seq_one_letter_code
_entity_poly.pdbx_strand_id
1 'polypeptide(L)'
;MLAIILFAGRSAHAQVPPIFTPGTELHDIYCRACAHFFPEVLPVDSEFRLDRAICGTSAIRGLTANWDRLPPAAKEAFAFLQQRPILSYSVLSSGGHFKIHYNTVGTHAVAPTDANANGVPDYVDEAARIFEAVWDLQINRLGYNPPPSDGDGVYDVYIKNLALRSVYGYAHPIAYTELTTPSYIEIDNNFTDSIYPVNSRGFNGLRVTAAHEFFHAIQFGYYADYDAAWWQELTATWMEDVAYPDVNDFYQYIINCPRNFSCFLDDPEASLDKYSGLSYRPFGASIFAHHIEQVYGADVIKGVWELLKRRDPSNYSLSLIDDGMPLGGFAQVMPRFAAWNYLTDMRTRPGYYVEARDLPSIKHANIFLGTGGSFEESKTVDHLGTTYLRVATSNIAGGLRGTFALDNQGQWKLLVMLISPSGVELLYPRGTTVVIPRANRFDEVVFIVMETSLSGDRRRVNYTFSTGGSTATDLVCDVDGDGRVAFSDFLRFGNGFKRLHTDDKYDPKLDFNGDGPVDFRDFLIFVSHFDESR
;
A
#
# COMPACT_ATOMS: atom_id res chain seq x y z
N MET A 1 50.67 -10.27 46.27
CA MET A 1 50.38 -8.92 45.75
C MET A 1 49.51 -9.13 44.53
N LEU A 2 48.19 -9.00 44.74
CA LEU A 2 47.13 -9.17 43.76
C LEU A 2 46.98 -7.84 43.01
N ALA A 3 46.98 -7.83 41.68
CA ALA A 3 46.61 -6.65 40.91
C ALA A 3 45.39 -6.99 40.05
N ILE A 4 44.25 -6.48 40.52
CA ILE A 4 42.96 -6.43 39.84
C ILE A 4 43.08 -5.38 38.72
N ILE A 5 42.84 -5.78 37.47
CA ILE A 5 42.61 -4.84 36.37
C ILE A 5 41.11 -4.82 36.10
N LEU A 6 40.49 -3.73 36.54
CA LEU A 6 39.14 -3.30 36.15
C LEU A 6 39.14 -2.98 34.65
N PHE A 7 38.40 -3.74 33.85
CA PHE A 7 37.94 -3.28 32.55
C PHE A 7 36.67 -2.44 32.75
N ALA A 8 36.88 -1.13 32.85
CA ALA A 8 35.81 -0.15 32.66
C ALA A 8 35.47 -0.08 31.16
N GLY A 9 34.18 -0.07 30.86
CA GLY A 9 33.63 -0.21 29.52
C GLY A 9 34.10 0.83 28.51
N ARG A 10 34.47 0.32 27.34
CA ARG A 10 34.23 0.89 26.02
C ARG A 10 34.23 -0.29 25.05
N SER A 11 33.04 -0.70 24.61
CA SER A 11 32.89 -1.63 23.50
C SER A 11 33.57 -1.03 22.28
N ALA A 12 34.57 -1.73 21.74
CA ALA A 12 35.13 -1.46 20.43
C ALA A 12 34.04 -1.81 19.40
N HIS A 13 33.16 -0.86 19.10
CA HIS A 13 32.24 -0.99 17.99
C HIS A 13 33.07 -0.94 16.71
N ALA A 14 33.10 -2.04 15.96
CA ALA A 14 33.59 -2.04 14.60
C ALA A 14 32.81 -0.95 13.86
N GLN A 15 33.49 0.13 13.45
CA GLN A 15 32.89 1.13 12.59
C GLN A 15 32.53 0.42 11.29
N VAL A 16 31.25 0.16 11.04
CA VAL A 16 30.81 -0.36 9.75
C VAL A 16 31.01 0.78 8.74
N PRO A 17 31.99 0.69 7.82
CA PRO A 17 32.35 1.83 6.99
C PRO A 17 31.22 2.14 5.99
N PRO A 18 30.88 3.43 5.76
CA PRO A 18 29.94 3.80 4.71
C PRO A 18 30.65 3.64 3.35
N ILE A 19 30.48 2.49 2.69
CA ILE A 19 31.10 2.19 1.38
C ILE A 19 30.04 2.17 0.27
N PHE A 20 29.12 3.12 0.27
CA PHE A 20 28.22 3.29 -0.88
C PHE A 20 28.03 4.76 -1.21
N THR A 21 28.10 5.09 -2.49
CA THR A 21 27.78 6.43 -3.01
C THR A 21 26.33 6.74 -2.62
N PRO A 22 26.07 7.83 -1.90
CA PRO A 22 24.70 8.25 -1.57
C PRO A 22 23.81 8.32 -2.81
N GLY A 23 22.55 7.89 -2.67
CA GLY A 23 21.57 7.87 -3.76
C GLY A 23 21.68 6.69 -4.73
N THR A 24 22.42 5.63 -4.39
CA THR A 24 22.38 4.36 -5.12
C THR A 24 21.47 3.36 -4.41
N GLU A 25 20.81 2.47 -5.15
CA GLU A 25 19.95 1.40 -4.57
C GLU A 25 20.68 0.60 -3.47
N LEU A 26 21.95 0.25 -3.70
CA LEU A 26 22.74 -0.51 -2.74
C LEU A 26 23.09 0.30 -1.47
N HIS A 27 23.21 1.63 -1.60
CA HIS A 27 23.31 2.53 -0.45
C HIS A 27 22.04 2.49 0.38
N ASP A 28 20.87 2.61 -0.25
CA ASP A 28 19.57 2.61 0.42
C ASP A 28 19.32 1.28 1.14
N ILE A 29 19.61 0.16 0.47
CA ILE A 29 19.51 -1.19 1.05
C ILE A 29 20.37 -1.30 2.31
N TYR A 30 21.64 -0.88 2.22
CA TYR A 30 22.56 -0.95 3.35
C TYR A 30 22.10 -0.03 4.50
N CYS A 31 21.68 1.19 4.20
CA CYS A 31 21.22 2.14 5.21
C CYS A 31 19.93 1.70 5.89
N ARG A 32 18.98 1.08 5.17
CA ARG A 32 17.80 0.41 5.75
C ARG A 32 18.20 -0.71 6.71
N ALA A 33 19.12 -1.59 6.31
CA ALA A 33 19.61 -2.64 7.21
C ALA A 33 20.29 -2.06 8.46
N CYS A 34 21.11 -1.01 8.31
CA CYS A 34 21.69 -0.29 9.43
C CYS A 34 20.62 0.34 10.34
N ALA A 35 19.51 0.87 9.81
CA ALA A 35 18.45 1.45 10.61
C ALA A 35 17.89 0.49 11.67
N HIS A 36 17.83 -0.81 11.33
CA HIS A 36 17.30 -1.85 12.21
C HIS A 36 18.36 -2.48 13.12
N PHE A 37 19.57 -2.71 12.60
CA PHE A 37 20.57 -3.52 13.30
C PHE A 37 21.72 -2.71 13.89
N PHE A 38 22.02 -1.54 13.31
CA PHE A 38 23.13 -0.67 13.68
C PHE A 38 22.74 0.83 13.62
N PRO A 39 21.63 1.27 14.22
CA PRO A 39 21.13 2.65 14.06
C PRO A 39 22.14 3.72 14.50
N GLU A 40 23.07 3.37 15.39
CA GLU A 40 24.15 4.23 15.85
C GLU A 40 25.18 4.61 14.77
N VAL A 41 25.26 3.85 13.67
CA VAL A 41 26.16 4.16 12.55
C VAL A 41 25.56 5.19 11.59
N LEU A 42 24.24 5.42 11.68
CA LEU A 42 23.55 6.41 10.87
C LEU A 42 23.70 7.81 11.48
N PRO A 43 23.96 8.86 10.67
CA PRO A 43 23.92 10.25 11.11
C PRO A 43 22.63 10.58 11.88
N VAL A 44 22.72 11.52 12.83
CA VAL A 44 21.58 11.92 13.69
C VAL A 44 20.39 12.44 12.88
N ASP A 45 20.67 13.08 11.76
CA ASP A 45 19.76 13.67 10.80
C ASP A 45 19.52 12.79 9.56
N SER A 46 19.97 11.53 9.59
CA SER A 46 19.76 10.60 8.48
C SER A 46 18.27 10.34 8.26
N GLU A 47 17.84 10.39 6.99
CA GLU A 47 16.50 9.99 6.59
C GLU A 47 16.20 8.51 6.91
N PHE A 48 17.22 7.67 7.09
CA PHE A 48 17.03 6.26 7.42
C PHE A 48 16.75 5.99 8.90
N ARG A 49 16.65 7.02 9.75
CA ARG A 49 16.32 6.81 11.17
C ARG A 49 14.85 6.52 11.37
N LEU A 50 14.58 5.42 12.09
CA LEU A 50 13.25 5.02 12.52
C LEU A 50 12.87 5.69 13.83
N ASP A 51 11.73 6.36 13.84
CA ASP A 51 11.10 6.94 15.03
C ASP A 51 9.91 6.11 15.53
N ARG A 52 9.46 5.13 14.74
CA ARG A 52 8.39 4.18 15.06
C ARG A 52 8.73 2.78 14.57
N ALA A 53 8.01 1.80 15.11
CA ALA A 53 8.11 0.43 14.64
C ALA A 53 7.56 0.28 13.21
N ILE A 54 8.28 -0.45 12.36
CA ILE A 54 7.80 -0.93 11.05
C ILE A 54 8.16 -2.40 10.87
N CYS A 55 7.64 -3.03 9.80
CA CYS A 55 8.17 -4.31 9.32
C CYS A 55 9.65 -4.18 8.95
N GLY A 56 10.48 -5.13 9.39
CA GLY A 56 11.91 -5.17 9.05
C GLY A 56 12.26 -6.11 7.88
N THR A 57 11.28 -6.81 7.31
CA THR A 57 11.48 -7.88 6.34
C THR A 57 12.16 -7.42 5.06
N SER A 58 11.68 -6.35 4.44
CA SER A 58 12.28 -5.81 3.22
C SER A 58 13.73 -5.34 3.42
N ALA A 59 14.12 -4.88 4.61
CA ALA A 59 15.52 -4.55 4.89
C ALA A 59 16.42 -5.79 4.85
N ILE A 60 15.96 -6.92 5.40
CA ILE A 60 16.67 -8.21 5.32
C ILE A 60 16.68 -8.73 3.88
N ARG A 61 15.54 -8.68 3.18
CA ARG A 61 15.45 -9.14 1.78
C ARG A 61 16.34 -8.33 0.85
N GLY A 62 16.32 -7.01 0.95
CA GLY A 62 17.20 -6.15 0.14
C GLY A 62 18.66 -6.48 0.36
N LEU A 63 19.07 -6.63 1.63
CA LEU A 63 20.46 -6.97 1.97
C LEU A 63 20.87 -8.36 1.47
N THR A 64 20.01 -9.36 1.65
CA THR A 64 20.29 -10.75 1.30
C THR A 64 20.25 -11.01 -0.21
N ALA A 65 19.29 -10.42 -0.94
CA ALA A 65 19.23 -10.48 -2.41
C ALA A 65 20.46 -9.82 -3.06
N ASN A 66 21.07 -8.84 -2.38
CA ASN A 66 22.25 -8.12 -2.85
C ASN A 66 23.54 -8.55 -2.16
N TRP A 67 23.53 -9.69 -1.45
CA TRP A 67 24.65 -10.11 -0.60
C TRP A 67 25.98 -10.07 -1.34
N ASP A 68 26.04 -10.63 -2.56
CA ASP A 68 27.28 -10.71 -3.34
C ASP A 68 27.84 -9.34 -3.74
N ARG A 69 26.97 -8.33 -3.88
CA ARG A 69 27.33 -6.94 -4.21
C ARG A 69 27.86 -6.17 -2.99
N LEU A 70 27.66 -6.67 -1.77
CA LEU A 70 28.10 -6.00 -0.54
C LEU A 70 29.63 -6.08 -0.37
N PRO A 71 30.25 -5.04 0.21
CA PRO A 71 31.67 -5.05 0.55
C PRO A 71 31.94 -6.05 1.70
N PRO A 72 33.17 -6.57 1.83
CA PRO A 72 33.52 -7.55 2.86
C PRO A 72 33.14 -7.13 4.30
N ALA A 73 33.36 -5.86 4.66
CA ALA A 73 33.02 -5.36 6.00
C ALA A 73 31.51 -5.39 6.29
N ALA A 74 30.66 -5.12 5.29
CA ALA A 74 29.21 -5.24 5.46
C ALA A 74 28.79 -6.71 5.57
N LYS A 75 29.36 -7.60 4.74
CA LYS A 75 29.13 -9.05 4.85
C LYS A 75 29.49 -9.58 6.24
N GLU A 76 30.62 -9.14 6.79
CA GLU A 76 31.04 -9.52 8.15
C GLU A 76 30.07 -8.98 9.22
N ALA A 77 29.70 -7.70 9.14
CA ALA A 77 28.78 -7.07 10.10
C ALA A 77 27.40 -7.75 10.13
N PHE A 78 26.88 -8.18 8.98
CA PHE A 78 25.56 -8.78 8.86
C PHE A 78 25.56 -10.31 8.78
N ALA A 79 26.70 -10.98 8.96
CA ALA A 79 26.80 -12.45 8.84
C ALA A 79 25.88 -13.21 9.81
N PHE A 80 25.48 -12.58 10.92
CA PHE A 80 24.55 -13.15 11.89
C PHE A 80 23.15 -13.43 11.30
N LEU A 81 22.73 -12.71 10.24
CA LEU A 81 21.46 -12.95 9.55
C LEU A 81 21.40 -14.31 8.85
N GLN A 82 22.56 -14.96 8.68
CA GLN A 82 22.69 -16.30 8.11
C GLN A 82 22.43 -17.42 9.10
N GLN A 83 22.18 -17.08 10.37
CA GLN A 83 22.00 -18.04 11.43
C GLN A 83 20.63 -17.85 12.07
N ARG A 84 19.92 -18.96 12.25
CA ARG A 84 18.70 -18.99 13.04
C ARG A 84 19.00 -18.64 14.50
N PRO A 85 18.10 -17.93 15.20
CA PRO A 85 18.24 -17.72 16.63
C PRO A 85 18.26 -19.03 17.41
N ILE A 86 19.02 -19.05 18.50
CA ILE A 86 19.04 -20.16 19.46
C ILE A 86 18.39 -19.67 20.75
N LEU A 87 17.22 -20.21 21.07
CA LEU A 87 16.45 -19.91 22.28
C LEU A 87 16.30 -21.17 23.13
N SER A 88 16.02 -21.00 24.42
CA SER A 88 16.13 -22.07 25.43
C SER A 88 14.95 -23.04 25.40
N TYR A 89 13.79 -22.57 24.98
CA TYR A 89 12.54 -23.34 24.99
C TYR A 89 11.84 -23.26 23.64
N SER A 90 11.04 -24.27 23.33
CA SER A 90 10.08 -24.21 22.24
C SER A 90 8.83 -25.00 22.57
N VAL A 91 7.71 -24.62 21.95
CA VAL A 91 6.43 -25.34 22.01
C VAL A 91 5.87 -25.51 20.60
N LEU A 92 5.27 -26.65 20.32
CA LEU A 92 4.52 -26.88 19.09
C LEU A 92 3.10 -26.36 19.28
N SER A 93 2.60 -25.59 18.32
CA SER A 93 1.22 -25.12 18.31
C SER A 93 0.23 -26.28 18.21
N SER A 94 -1.00 -26.08 18.70
CA SER A 94 -2.01 -27.15 18.75
C SER A 94 -2.43 -27.70 17.39
N GLY A 95 -2.37 -26.89 16.32
CA GLY A 95 -2.61 -27.33 14.95
C GLY A 95 -1.41 -28.03 14.30
N GLY A 96 -0.24 -27.98 14.94
CA GLY A 96 0.98 -28.61 14.46
C GLY A 96 1.69 -27.86 13.33
N HIS A 97 1.23 -26.65 12.96
CA HIS A 97 1.83 -25.88 11.88
C HIS A 97 3.03 -25.04 12.33
N PHE A 98 3.12 -24.67 13.61
CA PHE A 98 4.12 -23.72 14.10
C PHE A 98 4.91 -24.23 15.29
N LYS A 99 6.20 -23.92 15.29
CA LYS A 99 7.07 -24.10 16.45
C LYS A 99 7.49 -22.75 16.99
N ILE A 100 7.03 -22.44 18.21
CA ILE A 100 7.28 -21.15 18.86
C ILE A 100 8.48 -21.29 19.79
N HIS A 101 9.58 -20.59 19.48
CA HIS A 101 10.81 -20.57 20.26
C HIS A 101 10.86 -19.34 21.15
N TYR A 102 11.29 -19.50 22.40
CA TYR A 102 11.28 -18.42 23.39
C TYR A 102 12.32 -18.60 24.50
N ASN A 103 12.56 -17.53 25.25
CA ASN A 103 13.32 -17.54 26.50
C ASN A 103 12.43 -17.09 27.65
N THR A 104 12.73 -17.51 28.87
CA THR A 104 12.09 -17.04 30.12
C THR A 104 13.03 -16.21 30.99
N VAL A 105 14.29 -16.05 30.55
CA VAL A 105 15.33 -15.27 31.23
C VAL A 105 16.15 -14.47 30.21
N GLY A 106 16.79 -13.40 30.66
CA GLY A 106 17.62 -12.54 29.83
C GLY A 106 16.82 -11.51 29.03
N THR A 107 17.49 -10.85 28.08
CA THR A 107 16.96 -9.70 27.32
C THR A 107 15.79 -10.05 26.41
N HIS A 108 15.70 -11.31 25.97
CA HIS A 108 14.65 -11.81 25.07
C HIS A 108 13.54 -12.58 25.80
N ALA A 109 13.48 -12.47 27.13
CA ALA A 109 12.50 -13.21 27.91
C ALA A 109 11.07 -12.74 27.65
N VAL A 110 10.13 -13.67 27.50
CA VAL A 110 8.70 -13.38 27.69
C VAL A 110 8.38 -13.25 29.17
N ALA A 111 7.24 -12.63 29.51
CA ALA A 111 6.75 -12.62 30.88
C ALA A 111 6.55 -14.07 31.38
N PRO A 112 6.99 -14.44 32.60
CA PRO A 112 6.92 -15.82 33.09
C PRO A 112 5.53 -16.24 33.57
N THR A 113 4.52 -15.38 33.39
CA THR A 113 3.14 -15.68 33.79
C THR A 113 2.63 -16.89 33.01
N ASP A 114 2.15 -17.89 33.75
CA ASP A 114 1.50 -19.10 33.25
C ASP A 114 0.29 -19.33 34.14
N ALA A 115 -0.84 -18.74 33.78
CA ALA A 115 -2.04 -18.72 34.62
C ALA A 115 -2.76 -20.07 34.64
N ASN A 116 -2.58 -20.88 33.59
CA ASN A 116 -3.19 -22.19 33.44
C ASN A 116 -2.31 -23.34 33.99
N ALA A 117 -1.07 -23.04 34.38
CA ALA A 117 -0.06 -23.94 34.93
C ALA A 117 0.30 -25.12 34.01
N ASN A 118 0.30 -24.90 32.68
CA ASN A 118 0.68 -25.91 31.68
C ASN A 118 2.20 -25.99 31.43
N GLY A 119 2.98 -25.10 32.05
CA GLY A 119 4.44 -25.02 31.88
C GLY A 119 4.89 -24.16 30.71
N VAL A 120 3.98 -23.46 30.03
CA VAL A 120 4.23 -22.56 28.91
C VAL A 120 3.71 -21.16 29.30
N PRO A 121 4.50 -20.09 29.12
CA PRO A 121 4.01 -18.76 29.43
C PRO A 121 2.79 -18.34 28.60
N ASP A 122 1.85 -17.61 29.19
CA ASP A 122 0.58 -17.20 28.58
C ASP A 122 0.79 -16.46 27.24
N TYR A 123 1.85 -15.65 27.14
CA TYR A 123 2.18 -14.95 25.89
C TYR A 123 2.56 -15.91 24.75
N VAL A 124 3.24 -17.00 25.08
CA VAL A 124 3.66 -18.02 24.12
C VAL A 124 2.46 -18.86 23.68
N ASP A 125 1.57 -19.22 24.61
CA ASP A 125 0.29 -19.87 24.31
C ASP A 125 -0.55 -19.01 23.36
N GLU A 126 -0.68 -17.71 23.64
CA GLU A 126 -1.43 -16.79 22.80
C GLU A 126 -0.78 -16.59 21.43
N ALA A 127 0.55 -16.51 21.35
CA ALA A 127 1.26 -16.47 20.08
C ALA A 127 0.97 -17.73 19.24
N ALA A 128 1.11 -18.92 19.82
CA ALA A 128 0.79 -20.18 19.13
C ALA A 128 -0.67 -20.20 18.63
N ARG A 129 -1.61 -19.73 19.46
CA ARG A 129 -3.03 -19.66 19.10
C ARG A 129 -3.30 -18.68 17.96
N ILE A 130 -2.65 -17.51 17.97
CA ILE A 130 -2.79 -16.46 16.95
C ILE A 130 -2.23 -16.95 15.61
N PHE A 131 -1.04 -17.57 15.60
CA PHE A 131 -0.46 -18.08 14.36
C PHE A 131 -1.32 -19.19 13.72
N GLU A 132 -1.93 -20.06 14.52
CA GLU A 132 -2.90 -21.04 13.99
C GLU A 132 -4.15 -20.38 13.39
N ALA A 133 -4.66 -19.31 14.02
CA ALA A 133 -5.78 -18.56 13.47
C ALA A 133 -5.41 -17.83 12.15
N VAL A 134 -4.19 -17.29 12.07
CA VAL A 134 -3.65 -16.66 10.88
C VAL A 134 -3.44 -17.69 9.75
N TRP A 135 -2.95 -18.89 10.07
CA TRP A 135 -2.86 -20.00 9.12
C TRP A 135 -4.24 -20.36 8.56
N ASP A 136 -5.25 -20.54 9.42
CA ASP A 136 -6.60 -20.85 8.96
C ASP A 136 -7.15 -19.77 8.03
N LEU A 137 -6.97 -18.50 8.38
CA LEU A 137 -7.38 -17.38 7.54
C LEU A 137 -6.66 -17.40 6.18
N GLN A 138 -5.33 -17.33 6.19
CA GLN A 138 -4.55 -17.11 4.97
C GLN A 138 -4.52 -18.34 4.07
N ILE A 139 -4.40 -19.54 4.63
CA ILE A 139 -4.30 -20.78 3.86
C ILE A 139 -5.67 -21.38 3.59
N ASN A 140 -6.49 -21.62 4.61
CA ASN A 140 -7.73 -22.40 4.41
C ASN A 140 -8.87 -21.54 3.86
N ARG A 141 -9.01 -20.30 4.34
CA ARG A 141 -10.14 -19.42 3.97
C ARG A 141 -9.85 -18.58 2.72
N LEU A 142 -8.67 -17.94 2.65
CA LEU A 142 -8.24 -17.16 1.48
C LEU A 142 -7.57 -18.03 0.40
N GLY A 143 -7.14 -19.25 0.75
CA GLY A 143 -6.68 -20.24 -0.22
C GLY A 143 -5.27 -20.01 -0.74
N TYR A 144 -4.43 -19.20 -0.08
CA TYR A 144 -3.03 -19.05 -0.47
C TYR A 144 -2.28 -20.38 -0.30
N ASN A 145 -1.21 -20.58 -1.08
CA ASN A 145 -0.33 -21.72 -0.89
C ASN A 145 0.38 -21.62 0.47
N PRO A 146 0.59 -22.73 1.19
CA PRO A 146 1.43 -22.72 2.38
C PRO A 146 2.86 -22.26 2.03
N PRO A 147 3.58 -21.66 3.00
CA PRO A 147 4.97 -21.23 2.79
C PRO A 147 5.87 -22.43 2.43
N PRO A 148 6.98 -22.23 1.72
CA PRO A 148 7.93 -23.30 1.43
C PRO A 148 8.46 -23.92 2.73
N SER A 149 8.44 -25.24 2.81
CA SER A 149 9.01 -25.98 3.95
C SER A 149 10.53 -25.93 3.91
N ASP A 150 11.16 -25.76 5.07
CA ASP A 150 12.60 -25.88 5.27
C ASP A 150 13.05 -27.31 5.64
N GLY A 151 12.10 -28.26 5.69
CA GLY A 151 12.37 -29.70 5.74
C GLY A 151 11.98 -30.42 7.04
N ASP A 152 11.52 -29.72 8.09
CA ASP A 152 11.11 -30.36 9.34
C ASP A 152 9.58 -30.46 9.55
N GLY A 153 8.81 -29.86 8.64
CA GLY A 153 7.35 -29.93 8.59
C GLY A 153 6.63 -28.97 9.52
N VAL A 154 7.34 -28.06 10.19
CA VAL A 154 6.78 -27.00 11.04
C VAL A 154 7.35 -25.64 10.63
N TYR A 155 6.60 -24.57 10.85
CA TYR A 155 7.06 -23.21 10.58
C TYR A 155 7.59 -22.56 11.87
N ASP A 156 8.84 -22.11 11.88
CA ASP A 156 9.45 -21.55 13.09
C ASP A 156 9.13 -20.07 13.31
N VAL A 157 8.75 -19.77 14.55
CA VAL A 157 8.57 -18.40 15.05
C VAL A 157 9.45 -18.21 16.27
N TYR A 158 10.29 -17.18 16.26
CA TYR A 158 11.21 -16.85 17.36
C TYR A 158 10.74 -15.59 18.07
N ILE A 159 10.48 -15.70 19.36
CA ILE A 159 10.10 -14.57 20.21
C ILE A 159 11.36 -13.93 20.79
N LYS A 160 11.58 -12.65 20.46
CA LYS A 160 12.75 -11.87 20.89
C LYS A 160 12.32 -10.47 21.27
N ASN A 161 13.10 -9.81 22.12
CA ASN A 161 12.97 -8.35 22.28
C ASN A 161 13.43 -7.63 21.00
N LEU A 162 12.47 -7.10 20.25
CA LEU A 162 12.64 -6.33 19.02
C LEU A 162 12.41 -4.84 19.23
N ALA A 163 11.83 -4.42 20.36
CA ALA A 163 11.59 -3.00 20.66
C ALA A 163 12.85 -2.12 20.58
N LEU A 164 14.02 -2.66 20.94
CA LEU A 164 15.30 -1.94 20.81
C LEU A 164 15.74 -1.66 19.36
N ARG A 165 15.06 -2.26 18.37
CA ARG A 165 15.35 -2.12 16.93
C ARG A 165 14.28 -1.32 16.18
N SER A 166 13.26 -0.81 16.88
CA SER A 166 12.11 -0.16 16.24
C SER A 166 11.46 -1.02 15.17
N VAL A 167 11.15 -2.29 15.49
CA VAL A 167 10.55 -3.25 14.54
C VAL A 167 9.41 -4.04 15.17
N TYR A 168 8.40 -4.34 14.37
CA TYR A 168 7.33 -5.30 14.70
C TYR A 168 7.80 -6.75 14.58
N GLY A 169 8.27 -7.13 13.41
CA GLY A 169 8.79 -8.45 13.12
C GLY A 169 9.70 -8.51 11.90
N TYR A 170 10.16 -9.72 11.63
CA TYR A 170 10.96 -10.05 10.46
C TYR A 170 10.57 -11.42 9.94
N ALA A 171 10.33 -11.57 8.65
CA ALA A 171 10.39 -12.83 7.93
C ALA A 171 11.79 -13.00 7.33
N HIS A 172 12.56 -13.93 7.88
CA HIS A 172 13.93 -14.22 7.47
C HIS A 172 13.93 -15.29 6.37
N PRO A 173 14.40 -14.96 5.15
CA PRO A 173 14.62 -15.97 4.11
C PRO A 173 15.78 -16.91 4.49
N ILE A 174 15.76 -18.16 4.01
CA ILE A 174 16.87 -19.12 4.22
C ILE A 174 17.79 -19.17 3.00
N ALA A 175 17.23 -19.28 1.80
CA ALA A 175 17.95 -19.24 0.54
C ALA A 175 17.85 -17.83 -0.07
N TYR A 176 18.98 -17.12 -0.15
CA TYR A 176 18.99 -15.68 -0.41
C TYR A 176 18.87 -15.28 -1.88
N THR A 177 19.28 -16.15 -2.80
CA THR A 177 19.32 -15.89 -4.24
C THR A 177 18.25 -16.65 -5.02
N GLU A 178 17.33 -17.31 -4.32
CA GLU A 178 16.28 -18.12 -4.93
C GLU A 178 14.99 -17.31 -5.09
N LEU A 179 14.26 -17.59 -6.19
CA LEU A 179 12.99 -16.95 -6.51
C LEU A 179 11.89 -17.27 -5.50
N THR A 180 11.98 -18.43 -4.89
CA THR A 180 11.16 -18.83 -3.74
C THR A 180 12.09 -19.32 -2.65
N THR A 181 11.75 -19.11 -1.40
CA THR A 181 12.65 -19.46 -0.30
C THR A 181 11.87 -19.86 0.95
N PRO A 182 12.26 -20.94 1.64
CA PRO A 182 11.80 -21.17 3.00
C PRO A 182 12.20 -20.01 3.89
N SER A 183 11.50 -19.86 5.00
CA SER A 183 11.72 -18.76 5.93
C SER A 183 11.39 -19.14 7.37
N TYR A 184 11.73 -18.25 8.28
CA TYR A 184 11.25 -18.25 9.65
C TYR A 184 10.91 -16.82 10.09
N ILE A 185 10.13 -16.68 11.15
CA ILE A 185 9.70 -15.36 11.64
C ILE A 185 10.36 -15.01 12.97
N GLU A 186 10.71 -13.75 13.17
CA GLU A 186 10.97 -13.16 14.49
C GLU A 186 9.85 -12.17 14.85
N ILE A 187 9.37 -12.21 16.10
CA ILE A 187 8.38 -11.27 16.65
C ILE A 187 8.82 -10.72 18.01
N ASP A 188 8.26 -9.57 18.41
CA ASP A 188 8.54 -8.97 19.70
C ASP A 188 8.05 -9.84 20.88
N ASN A 189 8.69 -9.70 22.04
CA ASN A 189 8.40 -10.50 23.23
C ASN A 189 7.24 -9.99 24.08
N ASN A 190 6.69 -8.80 23.80
CA ASN A 190 5.51 -8.30 24.50
C ASN A 190 4.70 -7.21 23.76
N PHE A 191 5.28 -6.50 22.78
CA PHE A 191 4.68 -5.36 22.07
C PHE A 191 4.18 -4.21 22.97
N THR A 192 4.76 -4.00 24.15
CA THR A 192 4.28 -3.00 25.12
C THR A 192 5.02 -1.66 25.05
N ASP A 193 6.18 -1.63 24.40
CA ASP A 193 7.04 -0.46 24.29
C ASP A 193 6.39 0.70 23.51
N SER A 194 6.85 1.93 23.79
CA SER A 194 6.24 3.14 23.24
C SER A 194 6.45 3.34 21.74
N ILE A 195 7.35 2.57 21.12
CA ILE A 195 7.58 2.56 19.67
C ILE A 195 6.37 2.03 18.90
N TYR A 196 5.52 1.24 19.57
CA TYR A 196 4.29 0.71 19.01
C TYR A 196 3.14 1.71 19.24
N PRO A 197 2.31 1.99 18.21
CA PRO A 197 1.06 2.72 18.33
C PRO A 197 0.18 2.15 19.43
N VAL A 198 -0.61 3.02 20.07
CA VAL A 198 -1.42 2.65 21.24
C VAL A 198 -2.41 1.52 20.94
N ASN A 199 -3.03 1.55 19.76
CA ASN A 199 -3.95 0.53 19.27
C ASN A 199 -3.27 -0.82 19.00
N SER A 200 -1.97 -0.83 18.77
CA SER A 200 -1.16 -2.01 18.43
C SER A 200 -0.23 -2.46 19.55
N ARG A 201 -0.51 -2.07 20.80
CA ARG A 201 0.25 -2.54 21.96
C ARG A 201 -0.25 -3.88 22.48
N GLY A 202 0.66 -4.66 23.06
CA GLY A 202 0.36 -5.97 23.64
C GLY A 202 -0.11 -6.96 22.58
N PHE A 203 -1.18 -7.69 22.88
CA PHE A 203 -1.68 -8.71 21.96
C PHE A 203 -2.18 -8.16 20.62
N ASN A 204 -2.53 -6.87 20.51
CA ASN A 204 -2.87 -6.30 19.21
C ASN A 204 -1.64 -6.21 18.30
N GLY A 205 -0.47 -5.86 18.83
CA GLY A 205 0.80 -5.89 18.09
C GLY A 205 1.15 -7.30 17.63
N LEU A 206 1.02 -8.28 18.54
CA LEU A 206 1.20 -9.70 18.20
C LEU A 206 0.28 -10.16 17.07
N ARG A 207 -1.00 -9.75 17.09
CA ARG A 207 -1.99 -10.11 16.07
C ARG A 207 -1.62 -9.59 14.69
N VAL A 208 -1.38 -8.28 14.56
CA VAL A 208 -1.05 -7.67 13.25
C VAL A 208 0.30 -8.15 12.74
N THR A 209 1.30 -8.27 13.62
CA THR A 209 2.63 -8.80 13.23
C THR A 209 2.54 -10.26 12.77
N ALA A 210 1.77 -11.11 13.45
CA ALA A 210 1.59 -12.49 13.02
C ALA A 210 0.93 -12.57 11.65
N ALA A 211 -0.08 -11.74 11.38
CA ALA A 211 -0.73 -11.66 10.07
C ALA A 211 0.25 -11.16 8.98
N HIS A 212 0.98 -10.09 9.24
CA HIS A 212 1.93 -9.46 8.31
C HIS A 212 3.10 -10.37 7.96
N GLU A 213 3.82 -10.85 8.97
CA GLU A 213 5.06 -11.62 8.77
C GLU A 213 4.78 -13.02 8.23
N PHE A 214 3.66 -13.64 8.64
CA PHE A 214 3.27 -14.92 8.04
C PHE A 214 2.84 -14.75 6.58
N PHE A 215 2.26 -13.60 6.22
CA PHE A 215 1.96 -13.32 4.82
C PHE A 215 3.25 -13.15 4.00
N HIS A 216 4.30 -12.53 4.54
CA HIS A 216 5.62 -12.55 3.89
C HIS A 216 6.15 -13.97 3.67
N ALA A 217 6.01 -14.87 4.66
CA ALA A 217 6.41 -16.26 4.50
C ALA A 217 5.68 -16.95 3.32
N ILE A 218 4.38 -16.67 3.16
CA ILE A 218 3.58 -17.13 2.02
C ILE A 218 4.08 -16.50 0.72
N GLN A 219 4.26 -15.17 0.68
CA GLN A 219 4.76 -14.43 -0.48
C GLN A 219 6.10 -15.00 -0.96
N PHE A 220 6.99 -15.39 -0.05
CA PHE A 220 8.26 -16.04 -0.40
C PHE A 220 8.09 -17.41 -1.10
N GLY A 221 6.92 -18.04 -1.02
CA GLY A 221 6.55 -19.22 -1.83
C GLY A 221 5.97 -18.90 -3.21
N TYR A 222 5.69 -17.62 -3.49
CA TYR A 222 5.27 -17.13 -4.79
C TYR A 222 6.41 -16.40 -5.51
N TYR A 223 6.95 -15.36 -4.86
CA TYR A 223 8.04 -14.55 -5.38
C TYR A 223 8.75 -13.78 -4.25
N ALA A 224 9.97 -14.19 -3.93
CA ALA A 224 10.71 -13.70 -2.77
C ALA A 224 11.68 -12.54 -3.07
N ASP A 225 11.90 -12.20 -4.34
CA ASP A 225 12.93 -11.23 -4.72
C ASP A 225 12.57 -9.79 -4.27
N TYR A 226 13.59 -8.95 -4.13
CA TYR A 226 13.46 -7.61 -3.55
C TYR A 226 12.81 -6.58 -4.50
N ASP A 227 12.83 -6.82 -5.80
CA ASP A 227 12.23 -5.94 -6.80
C ASP A 227 10.69 -5.84 -6.70
N ALA A 228 10.04 -6.82 -6.05
CA ALA A 228 8.61 -6.77 -5.69
C ALA A 228 8.35 -6.31 -4.24
N ALA A 229 9.35 -5.78 -3.52
CA ALA A 229 9.22 -5.43 -2.11
C ALA A 229 8.09 -4.41 -1.82
N TRP A 230 7.82 -3.49 -2.76
CA TRP A 230 6.69 -2.56 -2.63
C TRP A 230 5.34 -3.31 -2.55
N TRP A 231 5.14 -4.34 -3.40
CA TRP A 231 3.93 -5.15 -3.44
C TRP A 231 3.86 -6.12 -2.25
N GLN A 232 5.01 -6.65 -1.82
CA GLN A 232 5.12 -7.47 -0.61
C GLN A 232 4.64 -6.71 0.62
N GLU A 233 5.20 -5.54 0.90
CA GLU A 233 4.85 -4.72 2.08
C GLU A 233 3.42 -4.17 1.97
N LEU A 234 3.00 -3.71 0.77
CA LEU A 234 1.64 -3.22 0.54
C LEU A 234 0.59 -4.28 0.87
N THR A 235 0.75 -5.50 0.36
CA THR A 235 -0.23 -6.57 0.58
C THR A 235 -0.10 -7.25 1.93
N ALA A 236 1.09 -7.24 2.56
CA ALA A 236 1.25 -7.70 3.95
C ALA A 236 0.57 -6.73 4.93
N THR A 237 0.69 -5.42 4.71
CA THR A 237 0.01 -4.40 5.52
C THR A 237 -1.51 -4.51 5.37
N TRP A 238 -2.02 -4.73 4.15
CA TRP A 238 -3.44 -5.00 3.93
C TRP A 238 -3.92 -6.26 4.68
N MET A 239 -3.09 -7.32 4.72
CA MET A 239 -3.43 -8.56 5.41
C MET A 239 -3.57 -8.40 6.93
N GLU A 240 -2.92 -7.40 7.53
CA GLU A 240 -3.11 -7.07 8.96
C GLU A 240 -4.58 -6.76 9.25
N ASP A 241 -5.20 -5.95 8.40
CA ASP A 241 -6.56 -5.47 8.55
C ASP A 241 -7.60 -6.52 8.15
N VAL A 242 -7.32 -7.32 7.11
CA VAL A 242 -8.13 -8.50 6.76
C VAL A 242 -8.22 -9.47 7.94
N ALA A 243 -7.12 -9.64 8.68
CA ALA A 243 -7.06 -10.52 9.83
C ALA A 243 -7.66 -9.89 11.10
N TYR A 244 -7.43 -8.60 11.32
CA TYR A 244 -7.75 -7.91 12.57
C TYR A 244 -8.22 -6.46 12.32
N PRO A 245 -9.41 -6.26 11.74
CA PRO A 245 -9.88 -4.94 11.31
C PRO A 245 -10.07 -3.95 12.47
N ASP A 246 -10.34 -4.45 13.68
CA ASP A 246 -10.51 -3.60 14.86
C ASP A 246 -9.18 -2.99 15.38
N VAL A 247 -8.02 -3.45 14.89
CA VAL A 247 -6.71 -2.95 15.34
C VAL A 247 -6.32 -1.67 14.62
N ASN A 248 -6.57 -1.59 13.30
CA ASN A 248 -6.27 -0.40 12.50
C ASN A 248 -4.81 0.09 12.62
N ASP A 249 -3.85 -0.83 12.60
CA ASP A 249 -2.41 -0.47 12.68
C ASP A 249 -1.98 0.38 11.46
N PHE A 250 -2.48 0.03 10.28
CA PHE A 250 -2.08 0.66 9.01
C PHE A 250 -2.31 2.18 8.97
N TYR A 251 -3.21 2.71 9.81
CA TYR A 251 -3.47 4.15 9.94
C TYR A 251 -2.19 4.92 10.31
N GLN A 252 -1.22 4.29 10.97
CA GLN A 252 0.05 4.92 11.27
C GLN A 252 0.82 5.33 10.00
N TYR A 253 0.62 4.61 8.90
CA TYR A 253 1.29 4.82 7.61
C TYR A 253 0.56 5.78 6.67
N ILE A 254 -0.69 6.15 7.00
CA ILE A 254 -1.51 7.05 6.19
C ILE A 254 -1.83 8.37 6.90
N ILE A 255 -2.00 8.38 8.23
CA ILE A 255 -2.39 9.56 9.00
C ILE A 255 -1.18 10.29 9.60
N ASN A 256 -0.19 9.54 10.09
CA ASN A 256 0.82 10.07 11.02
C ASN A 256 2.25 9.74 10.59
N CYS A 257 2.59 10.00 9.33
CA CYS A 257 3.96 9.78 8.85
C CYS A 257 4.94 10.75 9.54
N PRO A 258 6.19 10.32 9.80
CA PRO A 258 7.17 11.19 10.43
C PRO A 258 7.42 12.46 9.60
N ARG A 259 7.81 13.56 10.26
CA ARG A 259 7.89 14.91 9.65
C ARG A 259 8.74 15.03 8.38
N ASN A 260 9.63 14.07 8.13
CA ASN A 260 10.52 14.06 6.97
C ASN A 260 9.97 13.23 5.81
N PHE A 261 8.78 12.63 5.96
CA PHE A 261 8.13 11.78 4.96
C PHE A 261 6.72 12.28 4.67
N SER A 262 6.35 12.29 3.39
CA SER A 262 4.96 12.46 2.98
C SER A 262 4.21 11.15 3.16
N CYS A 263 3.03 11.19 3.79
CA CYS A 263 2.11 10.07 3.72
C CYS A 263 1.65 9.83 2.28
N PHE A 264 1.16 8.62 2.01
CA PHE A 264 0.69 8.24 0.68
C PHE A 264 -0.30 9.27 0.09
N LEU A 265 -1.26 9.73 0.92
CA LEU A 265 -2.29 10.69 0.51
C LEU A 265 -1.79 12.16 0.45
N ASP A 266 -0.60 12.46 0.98
CA ASP A 266 0.04 13.79 0.95
C ASP A 266 0.99 13.99 -0.24
N ASP A 267 1.29 12.92 -0.97
CA ASP A 267 2.13 12.91 -2.17
C ASP A 267 1.48 12.03 -3.25
N PRO A 268 0.29 12.43 -3.76
CA PRO A 268 -0.41 11.66 -4.77
C PRO A 268 0.31 11.64 -6.11
N GLU A 269 1.14 12.66 -6.39
CA GLU A 269 1.90 12.72 -7.63
C GLU A 269 3.06 11.73 -7.72
N ALA A 270 3.52 11.17 -6.59
CA ALA A 270 4.51 10.10 -6.59
C ALA A 270 3.92 8.76 -7.06
N SER A 271 4.76 7.88 -7.60
CA SER A 271 4.31 6.56 -8.08
C SER A 271 3.72 5.71 -6.96
N LEU A 272 2.69 4.93 -7.27
CA LEU A 272 2.14 3.91 -6.37
C LEU A 272 3.21 2.94 -5.86
N ASP A 273 4.14 2.53 -6.73
CA ASP A 273 5.18 1.52 -6.45
C ASP A 273 6.51 2.12 -5.93
N LYS A 274 6.56 3.43 -5.65
CA LYS A 274 7.78 4.12 -5.26
C LYS A 274 8.38 3.53 -3.97
N TYR A 275 9.55 2.92 -4.11
CA TYR A 275 10.29 2.30 -3.01
C TYR A 275 11.78 2.62 -3.00
N SER A 276 12.12 3.86 -2.64
CA SER A 276 13.49 4.37 -2.48
C SER A 276 13.71 5.00 -1.09
N GLY A 277 14.96 5.30 -0.72
CA GLY A 277 15.30 5.90 0.58
C GLY A 277 14.93 4.99 1.75
N LEU A 278 14.52 5.52 2.90
CA LEU A 278 13.62 4.85 3.84
C LEU A 278 12.20 5.34 3.51
N SER A 279 11.24 4.45 3.24
CA SER A 279 9.92 4.87 2.77
C SER A 279 8.82 4.09 3.45
N TYR A 280 7.91 4.83 4.10
CA TYR A 280 6.64 4.33 4.62
C TYR A 280 5.59 4.14 3.52
N ARG A 281 5.92 4.52 2.28
CA ARG A 281 4.95 4.58 1.18
C ARG A 281 4.34 3.22 0.84
N PRO A 282 5.06 2.08 0.74
CA PRO A 282 4.42 0.80 0.45
C PRO A 282 3.38 0.40 1.49
N PHE A 283 3.66 0.66 2.78
CA PHE A 283 2.73 0.41 3.86
C PHE A 283 1.47 1.27 3.73
N GLY A 284 1.62 2.58 3.47
CA GLY A 284 0.49 3.48 3.23
C GLY A 284 -0.24 3.23 1.91
N ALA A 285 0.45 2.68 0.91
CA ALA A 285 -0.12 2.27 -0.36
C ALA A 285 -1.03 1.04 -0.21
N SER A 286 -1.09 0.38 0.95
CA SER A 286 -2.05 -0.69 1.26
C SER A 286 -3.50 -0.28 1.01
N ILE A 287 -3.82 1.01 1.09
CA ILE A 287 -5.12 1.57 0.68
C ILE A 287 -5.52 1.19 -0.75
N PHE A 288 -4.56 0.92 -1.62
CA PHE A 288 -4.79 0.37 -2.95
C PHE A 288 -5.29 -1.08 -2.89
N ALA A 289 -4.70 -1.93 -2.05
CA ALA A 289 -5.20 -3.30 -1.83
C ALA A 289 -6.58 -3.30 -1.15
N HIS A 290 -6.84 -2.41 -0.19
CA HIS A 290 -8.20 -2.22 0.36
C HIS A 290 -9.21 -1.81 -0.70
N HIS A 291 -8.83 -0.91 -1.61
CA HIS A 291 -9.67 -0.56 -2.75
C HIS A 291 -9.90 -1.77 -3.66
N ILE A 292 -8.84 -2.52 -3.99
CA ILE A 292 -8.97 -3.72 -4.80
C ILE A 292 -9.92 -4.73 -4.15
N GLU A 293 -9.80 -5.00 -2.86
CA GLU A 293 -10.69 -5.90 -2.14
C GLU A 293 -12.14 -5.42 -2.14
N GLN A 294 -12.38 -4.17 -1.73
CA GLN A 294 -13.75 -3.65 -1.58
C GLN A 294 -14.48 -3.51 -2.91
N VAL A 295 -13.73 -3.25 -3.99
CA VAL A 295 -14.30 -3.02 -5.32
C VAL A 295 -14.25 -4.24 -6.22
N TYR A 296 -13.22 -5.08 -6.13
CA TYR A 296 -12.93 -6.17 -7.06
C TYR A 296 -12.72 -7.55 -6.39
N GLY A 297 -12.73 -7.60 -5.06
CA GLY A 297 -12.55 -8.83 -4.29
C GLY A 297 -11.08 -9.17 -3.98
N ALA A 298 -10.85 -9.77 -2.81
CA ALA A 298 -9.52 -10.16 -2.33
C ALA A 298 -8.79 -11.17 -3.25
N ASP A 299 -9.54 -11.98 -4.00
CA ASP A 299 -8.99 -12.99 -4.92
C ASP A 299 -8.10 -12.38 -6.02
N VAL A 300 -8.31 -11.11 -6.37
CA VAL A 300 -7.46 -10.37 -7.30
C VAL A 300 -6.02 -10.31 -6.80
N ILE A 301 -5.82 -10.01 -5.51
CA ILE A 301 -4.48 -9.90 -4.91
C ILE A 301 -3.76 -11.25 -4.97
N LYS A 302 -4.48 -12.33 -4.66
CA LYS A 302 -3.96 -13.69 -4.79
C LYS A 302 -3.62 -14.04 -6.25
N GLY A 303 -4.48 -13.67 -7.20
CA GLY A 303 -4.25 -13.86 -8.64
C GLY A 303 -2.96 -13.21 -9.12
N VAL A 304 -2.66 -11.99 -8.66
CA VAL A 304 -1.39 -11.31 -8.94
C VAL A 304 -0.20 -12.13 -8.42
N TRP A 305 -0.26 -12.65 -7.19
CA TRP A 305 0.80 -13.51 -6.64
C TRP A 305 0.98 -14.81 -7.43
N GLU A 306 -0.12 -15.43 -7.88
CA GLU A 306 -0.08 -16.61 -8.72
C GLU A 306 0.55 -16.34 -10.10
N LEU A 307 0.35 -15.16 -10.68
CA LEU A 307 1.01 -14.73 -11.90
C LEU A 307 2.50 -14.51 -11.69
N LEU A 308 2.90 -13.82 -10.60
CA LEU A 308 4.32 -13.63 -10.25
C LEU A 308 5.07 -14.95 -10.10
N LYS A 309 4.41 -15.98 -9.56
CA LYS A 309 4.96 -17.34 -9.44
C LYS A 309 5.15 -18.04 -10.79
N ARG A 310 4.30 -17.75 -11.79
CA ARG A 310 4.30 -18.41 -13.12
C ARG A 310 5.05 -17.63 -14.20
N ARG A 311 5.61 -16.46 -13.87
CA ARG A 311 6.16 -15.49 -14.85
C ARG A 311 7.26 -16.07 -15.75
N ASP A 312 7.34 -15.50 -16.94
CA ASP A 312 8.39 -15.66 -17.96
C ASP A 312 8.56 -14.31 -18.68
N PRO A 313 9.77 -13.71 -18.81
CA PRO A 313 11.08 -14.17 -18.35
C PRO A 313 11.31 -14.03 -16.84
N SER A 314 12.45 -14.53 -16.36
CA SER A 314 12.83 -14.60 -14.94
C SER A 314 12.89 -13.26 -14.19
N ASN A 315 12.95 -12.13 -14.90
CA ASN A 315 13.10 -10.80 -14.32
C ASN A 315 11.73 -10.19 -14.00
N TYR A 316 11.61 -9.55 -12.84
CA TYR A 316 10.44 -8.77 -12.49
C TYR A 316 10.22 -7.61 -13.47
N SER A 317 8.95 -7.31 -13.70
CA SER A 317 8.46 -6.11 -14.34
C SER A 317 7.12 -5.77 -13.73
N LEU A 318 6.83 -4.47 -13.57
CA LEU A 318 5.54 -4.00 -13.08
C LEU A 318 4.38 -4.48 -13.97
N SER A 319 4.65 -4.81 -15.24
CA SER A 319 3.66 -5.42 -16.15
C SER A 319 3.08 -6.74 -15.63
N LEU A 320 3.82 -7.51 -14.83
CA LEU A 320 3.29 -8.77 -14.27
C LEU A 320 2.21 -8.51 -13.23
N ILE A 321 2.33 -7.40 -12.49
CA ILE A 321 1.31 -6.96 -11.55
C ILE A 321 0.15 -6.33 -12.32
N ASP A 322 0.44 -5.53 -13.35
CA ASP A 322 -0.56 -4.94 -14.26
C ASP A 322 -1.44 -6.01 -14.93
N ASP A 323 -0.86 -7.11 -15.41
CA ASP A 323 -1.57 -8.23 -16.03
C ASP A 323 -2.57 -8.91 -15.07
N GLY A 324 -2.29 -8.85 -13.76
CA GLY A 324 -3.19 -9.37 -12.72
C GLY A 324 -4.22 -8.36 -12.22
N MET A 325 -4.12 -7.09 -12.63
CA MET A 325 -5.08 -6.07 -12.22
C MET A 325 -6.43 -6.24 -12.96
N PRO A 326 -7.56 -5.95 -12.29
CA PRO A 326 -8.89 -6.05 -12.89
C PRO A 326 -9.03 -5.20 -14.15
N LEU A 327 -9.95 -5.62 -15.03
CA LEU A 327 -10.39 -4.87 -16.21
C LEU A 327 -9.29 -4.59 -17.25
N GLY A 328 -8.10 -5.18 -17.11
CA GLY A 328 -6.99 -5.04 -18.04
C GLY A 328 -5.96 -3.98 -17.63
N GLY A 329 -5.66 -3.87 -16.34
CA GLY A 329 -4.49 -3.11 -15.86
C GLY A 329 -4.80 -1.91 -14.96
N PHE A 330 -3.76 -1.32 -14.40
CA PHE A 330 -3.77 -0.09 -13.62
C PHE A 330 -4.52 1.03 -14.33
N ALA A 331 -4.38 1.16 -15.65
CA ALA A 331 -5.07 2.19 -16.44
C ALA A 331 -6.61 2.14 -16.32
N GLN A 332 -7.19 1.02 -15.92
CA GLN A 332 -8.63 0.85 -15.72
C GLN A 332 -9.02 0.93 -14.24
N VAL A 333 -8.13 0.52 -13.34
CA VAL A 333 -8.36 0.56 -11.88
C VAL A 333 -8.20 1.97 -11.31
N MET A 334 -7.17 2.69 -11.77
CA MET A 334 -6.75 3.97 -11.21
C MET A 334 -7.85 5.05 -11.18
N PRO A 335 -8.71 5.22 -12.20
CA PRO A 335 -9.76 6.24 -12.14
C PRO A 335 -10.67 6.11 -10.92
N ARG A 336 -11.13 4.88 -10.61
CA ARG A 336 -11.98 4.65 -9.44
C ARG A 336 -11.19 4.80 -8.14
N PHE A 337 -9.97 4.25 -8.10
CA PHE A 337 -9.09 4.40 -6.94
C PHE A 337 -8.86 5.89 -6.61
N ALA A 338 -8.63 6.71 -7.62
CA ALA A 338 -8.45 8.14 -7.45
C ALA A 338 -9.74 8.83 -6.96
N ALA A 339 -10.91 8.47 -7.50
CA ALA A 339 -12.19 8.99 -7.02
C ALA A 339 -12.42 8.65 -5.54
N TRP A 340 -12.13 7.41 -5.12
CA TRP A 340 -12.29 6.97 -3.73
C TRP A 340 -11.32 7.70 -2.78
N ASN A 341 -10.06 7.89 -3.19
CA ASN A 341 -9.09 8.69 -2.44
C ASN A 341 -9.53 10.15 -2.27
N TYR A 342 -10.27 10.70 -3.24
CA TYR A 342 -10.81 12.05 -3.09
C TYR A 342 -11.92 12.11 -2.02
N LEU A 343 -12.71 11.05 -1.86
CA LEU A 343 -13.91 11.01 -1.02
C LEU A 343 -13.62 10.51 0.41
N THR A 344 -12.47 10.86 0.98
CA THR A 344 -12.09 10.56 2.38
C THR A 344 -12.36 11.73 3.32
N ASP A 345 -12.23 11.52 4.64
CA ASP A 345 -12.32 12.52 5.70
C ASP A 345 -13.64 13.35 5.65
N MET A 346 -13.57 14.65 5.41
CA MET A 346 -14.74 15.53 5.34
C MET A 346 -15.52 15.37 4.04
N ARG A 347 -14.96 14.66 3.05
CA ARG A 347 -15.58 14.39 1.75
C ARG A 347 -16.21 12.99 1.66
N THR A 348 -16.22 12.22 2.75
CA THR A 348 -16.86 10.91 2.81
C THR A 348 -18.28 10.92 2.27
N ARG A 349 -18.60 9.87 1.51
CA ARG A 349 -19.93 9.56 0.98
C ARG A 349 -20.23 8.07 1.18
N PRO A 350 -21.50 7.68 1.35
CA PRO A 350 -21.87 6.26 1.33
C PRO A 350 -21.51 5.60 0.00
N GLY A 351 -21.11 4.33 0.05
CA GLY A 351 -20.78 3.53 -1.15
C GLY A 351 -19.29 3.49 -1.53
N TYR A 352 -18.44 4.28 -0.86
CA TYR A 352 -16.99 4.28 -1.07
C TYR A 352 -16.29 3.51 0.06
N TYR A 353 -15.03 3.81 0.38
CA TYR A 353 -14.29 3.13 1.46
C TYR A 353 -15.15 3.01 2.73
N VAL A 354 -15.24 1.80 3.29
CA VAL A 354 -15.98 1.55 4.55
C VAL A 354 -15.50 2.50 5.65
N GLU A 355 -14.18 2.71 5.72
CA GLU A 355 -13.52 3.58 6.70
C GLU A 355 -13.15 4.96 6.13
N ALA A 356 -13.81 5.40 5.06
CA ALA A 356 -13.51 6.67 4.38
C ALA A 356 -13.39 7.87 5.33
N ARG A 357 -14.17 7.88 6.41
CA ARG A 357 -14.23 8.97 7.38
C ARG A 357 -12.96 9.11 8.23
N ASP A 358 -12.29 8.00 8.49
CA ASP A 358 -11.12 7.93 9.35
C ASP A 358 -9.81 8.05 8.54
N LEU A 359 -9.88 7.87 7.23
CA LEU A 359 -8.81 8.17 6.28
C LEU A 359 -8.65 9.69 6.06
N PRO A 360 -7.43 10.22 5.96
CA PRO A 360 -7.21 11.66 5.78
C PRO A 360 -7.56 12.11 4.36
N SER A 361 -7.85 13.40 4.22
CA SER A 361 -8.12 14.03 2.93
C SER A 361 -6.92 13.93 1.98
N ILE A 362 -7.11 13.42 0.75
CA ILE A 362 -6.07 13.51 -0.29
C ILE A 362 -5.66 14.97 -0.54
N LYS A 363 -4.36 15.19 -0.69
CA LYS A 363 -3.81 16.48 -1.10
C LYS A 363 -4.21 16.80 -2.53
N HIS A 364 -4.60 18.05 -2.74
CA HIS A 364 -5.09 18.55 -4.03
C HIS A 364 -4.73 20.03 -4.20
N ALA A 365 -4.62 20.48 -5.45
CA ALA A 365 -4.53 21.90 -5.77
C ALA A 365 -5.93 22.53 -5.68
N ASN A 366 -6.03 23.69 -5.03
CA ASN A 366 -7.24 24.50 -5.02
C ASN A 366 -7.14 25.59 -6.08
N ILE A 367 -8.05 25.56 -7.04
CA ILE A 367 -8.11 26.51 -8.14
C ILE A 367 -9.26 27.48 -7.88
N PHE A 368 -8.92 28.75 -7.80
CA PHE A 368 -9.87 29.83 -7.56
C PHE A 368 -10.09 30.61 -8.85
N LEU A 369 -11.33 30.60 -9.34
CA LEU A 369 -11.72 31.32 -10.56
C LEU A 369 -12.87 32.28 -10.24
N GLY A 370 -12.75 33.51 -10.74
CA GLY A 370 -13.85 34.47 -10.81
C GLY A 370 -14.49 34.48 -12.20
N THR A 371 -15.57 35.23 -12.36
CA THR A 371 -16.23 35.41 -13.66
C THR A 371 -15.28 36.10 -14.66
N GLY A 372 -15.09 35.50 -15.84
CA GLY A 372 -14.14 35.95 -16.86
C GLY A 372 -12.67 35.63 -16.55
N GLY A 373 -12.39 34.89 -15.47
CA GLY A 373 -11.05 34.57 -15.03
C GLY A 373 -10.42 33.38 -15.77
N SER A 374 -9.10 33.33 -15.73
CA SER A 374 -8.29 32.18 -16.16
C SER A 374 -7.20 31.88 -15.13
N PHE A 375 -6.81 30.61 -15.05
CA PHE A 375 -5.74 30.09 -14.19
C PHE A 375 -4.87 29.16 -15.03
N GLU A 376 -3.55 29.21 -14.86
CA GLU A 376 -2.62 28.30 -15.53
C GLU A 376 -1.49 27.92 -14.58
N GLU A 377 -1.16 26.64 -14.52
CA GLU A 377 -0.01 26.13 -13.77
C GLU A 377 0.49 24.83 -14.41
N SER A 378 1.52 24.24 -13.81
CA SER A 378 1.99 22.91 -14.18
C SER A 378 2.39 22.09 -12.96
N LYS A 379 2.30 20.77 -13.12
CA LYS A 379 2.70 19.75 -12.13
C LYS A 379 3.59 18.71 -12.79
N THR A 380 4.33 17.98 -11.97
CA THR A 380 5.04 16.76 -12.37
C THR A 380 4.39 15.59 -11.67
N VAL A 381 4.09 14.54 -12.41
CA VAL A 381 3.45 13.31 -11.92
C VAL A 381 4.34 12.14 -12.33
N ASP A 382 4.69 11.28 -11.40
CA ASP A 382 5.42 10.04 -11.68
C ASP A 382 4.46 9.00 -12.27
N HIS A 383 4.99 7.95 -12.89
CA HIS A 383 4.15 6.84 -13.35
C HIS A 383 3.30 6.26 -12.21
N LEU A 384 2.10 5.78 -12.51
CA LEU A 384 1.08 5.39 -11.51
C LEU A 384 0.76 6.46 -10.46
N GLY A 385 1.18 7.72 -10.67
CA GLY A 385 0.87 8.88 -9.85
C GLY A 385 -0.39 9.59 -10.33
N THR A 386 -0.95 10.44 -9.46
CA THR A 386 -2.18 11.19 -9.73
C THR A 386 -2.05 12.63 -9.23
N THR A 387 -2.59 13.60 -9.97
CA THR A 387 -2.77 14.96 -9.46
C THR A 387 -4.26 15.33 -9.44
N TYR A 388 -4.67 16.02 -8.37
CA TYR A 388 -6.05 16.41 -8.10
C TYR A 388 -6.18 17.93 -8.17
N LEU A 389 -7.05 18.39 -9.06
CA LEU A 389 -7.25 19.80 -9.36
C LEU A 389 -8.70 20.18 -9.04
N ARG A 390 -8.90 20.74 -7.84
CA ARG A 390 -10.23 21.08 -7.31
C ARG A 390 -10.61 22.51 -7.69
N VAL A 391 -11.76 22.67 -8.33
CA VAL A 391 -12.36 23.97 -8.65
C VAL A 391 -13.65 24.13 -7.84
N ALA A 392 -13.66 25.10 -6.92
CA ALA A 392 -14.90 25.52 -6.27
C ALA A 392 -15.74 26.35 -7.24
N THR A 393 -16.99 25.98 -7.43
CA THR A 393 -17.86 26.49 -8.51
C THR A 393 -18.81 27.60 -8.07
N SER A 394 -18.92 27.87 -6.78
CA SER A 394 -19.82 28.89 -6.20
C SER A 394 -19.62 30.30 -6.77
N ASN A 395 -18.42 30.61 -7.27
CA ASN A 395 -18.08 31.91 -7.87
C ASN A 395 -18.08 31.92 -9.41
N ILE A 396 -18.46 30.82 -10.06
CA ILE A 396 -18.44 30.68 -11.52
C ILE A 396 -19.84 30.98 -12.09
N ALA A 397 -20.00 32.13 -12.73
CA ALA A 397 -21.22 32.45 -13.48
C ALA A 397 -21.15 31.84 -14.90
N GLY A 398 -21.46 30.56 -15.04
CA GLY A 398 -21.56 29.87 -16.33
C GLY A 398 -20.69 28.62 -16.46
N GLY A 399 -20.08 28.44 -17.64
CA GLY A 399 -19.28 27.27 -17.96
C GLY A 399 -17.90 27.27 -17.31
N LEU A 400 -17.39 26.08 -17.00
CA LEU A 400 -16.01 25.85 -16.61
C LEU A 400 -15.29 25.09 -17.74
N ARG A 401 -14.16 25.62 -18.19
CA ARG A 401 -13.31 24.96 -19.18
C ARG A 401 -11.95 24.62 -18.57
N GLY A 402 -11.56 23.35 -18.63
CA GLY A 402 -10.21 22.88 -18.35
C GLY A 402 -9.50 22.41 -19.63
N THR A 403 -8.24 22.80 -19.82
CA THR A 403 -7.38 22.34 -20.92
C THR A 403 -6.11 21.75 -20.35
N PHE A 404 -5.68 20.59 -20.86
CA PHE A 404 -4.53 19.84 -20.37
C PHE A 404 -3.53 19.59 -21.51
N ALA A 405 -2.29 20.02 -21.32
CA ALA A 405 -1.16 19.66 -22.16
C ALA A 405 -0.33 18.60 -21.41
N LEU A 406 -0.48 17.36 -21.85
CA LEU A 406 0.07 16.15 -21.23
C LEU A 406 1.38 15.76 -21.93
N ASP A 407 2.36 15.29 -21.16
CA ASP A 407 3.63 14.77 -21.69
C ASP A 407 3.39 13.61 -22.66
N ASN A 408 3.97 13.66 -23.86
CA ASN A 408 3.74 12.68 -24.92
C ASN A 408 4.45 11.33 -24.68
N GLN A 409 5.38 11.28 -23.73
CA GLN A 409 6.04 10.05 -23.33
C GLN A 409 5.24 9.28 -22.26
N GLY A 410 4.19 9.89 -21.70
CA GLY A 410 3.32 9.27 -20.73
C GLY A 410 2.06 8.64 -21.34
N GLN A 411 1.42 7.77 -20.58
CA GLN A 411 0.06 7.30 -20.80
C GLN A 411 -0.83 7.97 -19.77
N TRP A 412 -1.93 8.56 -20.20
CA TRP A 412 -2.73 9.42 -19.33
C TRP A 412 -4.20 9.03 -19.31
N LYS A 413 -4.80 9.15 -18.13
CA LYS A 413 -6.25 9.17 -17.95
C LYS A 413 -6.66 10.50 -17.33
N LEU A 414 -7.78 11.03 -17.79
CA LEU A 414 -8.45 12.17 -17.19
C LEU A 414 -9.81 11.70 -16.69
N LEU A 415 -10.08 11.94 -15.41
CA LEU A 415 -11.38 11.75 -14.79
C LEU A 415 -11.86 13.11 -14.28
N VAL A 416 -13.14 13.41 -14.44
CA VAL A 416 -13.75 14.60 -13.86
C VAL A 416 -14.87 14.18 -12.93
N MET A 417 -14.77 14.56 -11.67
CA MET A 417 -15.82 14.36 -10.68
C MET A 417 -16.67 15.63 -10.59
N LEU A 418 -17.98 15.48 -10.76
CA LEU A 418 -18.96 16.52 -10.56
C LEU A 418 -19.64 16.25 -9.22
N ILE A 419 -19.43 17.12 -8.24
CA ILE A 419 -19.85 16.85 -6.85
C ILE A 419 -20.92 17.84 -6.43
N SER A 420 -22.02 17.31 -5.94
CA SER A 420 -23.17 18.06 -5.45
C SER A 420 -23.65 17.51 -4.10
N PRO A 421 -24.60 18.17 -3.42
CA PRO A 421 -25.23 17.59 -2.24
C PRO A 421 -26.01 16.29 -2.56
N SER A 422 -26.45 16.12 -3.81
CA SER A 422 -27.19 14.94 -4.28
C SER A 422 -26.31 13.72 -4.56
N GLY A 423 -25.00 13.89 -4.77
CA GLY A 423 -24.11 12.78 -5.08
C GLY A 423 -22.88 13.18 -5.90
N VAL A 424 -22.22 12.15 -6.40
CA VAL A 424 -21.02 12.23 -7.24
C VAL A 424 -21.37 11.67 -8.62
N GLU A 425 -20.99 12.39 -9.67
CA GLU A 425 -21.10 11.95 -11.05
C GLU A 425 -19.70 11.92 -11.68
N LEU A 426 -19.39 10.85 -12.40
CA LEU A 426 -18.12 10.65 -13.08
C LEU A 426 -18.25 10.94 -14.57
N LEU A 427 -17.41 11.85 -15.05
CA LEU A 427 -17.24 12.14 -16.46
C LEU A 427 -15.86 11.63 -16.90
N TYR A 428 -15.83 10.86 -17.99
CA TYR A 428 -14.60 10.34 -18.61
C TYR A 428 -14.35 11.04 -19.94
N PRO A 429 -13.61 12.16 -19.97
CA PRO A 429 -13.41 12.92 -21.20
C PRO A 429 -12.61 12.14 -22.24
N ARG A 430 -12.99 12.27 -23.52
CA ARG A 430 -12.28 11.64 -24.64
C ARG A 430 -11.09 12.46 -25.13
N GLY A 431 -11.04 13.73 -24.75
CA GLY A 431 -9.98 14.66 -25.13
C GLY A 431 -9.37 15.36 -23.92
N THR A 432 -8.40 16.24 -24.19
CA THR A 432 -7.70 17.02 -23.17
C THR A 432 -8.29 18.40 -22.94
N THR A 433 -9.44 18.70 -23.54
CA THR A 433 -10.23 19.90 -23.23
C THR A 433 -11.59 19.43 -22.72
N VAL A 434 -11.98 19.93 -21.56
CA VAL A 434 -13.25 19.61 -20.93
C VAL A 434 -14.03 20.90 -20.72
N VAL A 435 -15.30 20.92 -21.13
CA VAL A 435 -16.22 22.04 -20.85
C VAL A 435 -17.43 21.53 -20.08
N ILE A 436 -17.70 22.14 -18.92
CA ILE A 436 -18.87 21.92 -18.08
C ILE A 436 -19.76 23.18 -18.16
N PRO A 437 -20.78 23.25 -19.03
CA PRO A 437 -21.50 24.50 -19.34
C PRO A 437 -22.25 25.15 -18.16
N ARG A 438 -22.65 24.36 -17.17
CA ARG A 438 -23.40 24.79 -15.98
C ARG A 438 -22.68 24.36 -14.71
N ALA A 439 -21.40 24.71 -14.60
CA ALA A 439 -20.54 24.26 -13.50
C ALA A 439 -21.07 24.66 -12.11
N ASN A 440 -21.79 25.79 -12.03
CA ASN A 440 -22.41 26.27 -10.79
C ASN A 440 -23.57 25.40 -10.25
N ARG A 441 -23.98 24.33 -10.95
CA ARG A 441 -24.91 23.33 -10.41
C ARG A 441 -24.25 22.38 -9.40
N PHE A 442 -22.93 22.26 -9.48
CA PHE A 442 -22.12 21.45 -8.58
C PHE A 442 -21.56 22.36 -7.48
N ASP A 443 -21.21 21.81 -6.32
CA ASP A 443 -20.49 22.53 -5.26
C ASP A 443 -18.99 22.64 -5.60
N GLU A 444 -18.48 21.62 -6.27
CA GLU A 444 -17.11 21.54 -6.78
C GLU A 444 -17.02 20.64 -8.01
N VAL A 445 -16.04 20.95 -8.86
CA VAL A 445 -15.63 20.09 -9.98
C VAL A 445 -14.16 19.75 -9.78
N VAL A 446 -13.83 18.47 -9.85
CA VAL A 446 -12.48 17.97 -9.59
C VAL A 446 -11.96 17.32 -10.85
N PHE A 447 -10.84 17.81 -11.36
CA PHE A 447 -10.12 17.21 -12.48
C PHE A 447 -8.99 16.36 -11.92
N ILE A 448 -9.02 15.07 -12.23
CA ILE A 448 -8.06 14.09 -11.75
C ILE A 448 -7.27 13.60 -12.96
N VAL A 449 -5.99 13.94 -12.99
CA VAL A 449 -5.07 13.56 -14.08
C VAL A 449 -4.14 12.48 -13.56
N MET A 450 -4.17 11.32 -14.20
CA MET A 450 -3.43 10.12 -13.79
C MET A 450 -2.41 9.76 -14.86
N GLU A 451 -1.16 9.55 -14.45
CA GLU A 451 -0.13 8.96 -15.28
C GLU A 451 -0.21 7.44 -15.09
N THR A 452 -0.61 6.70 -16.12
CA THR A 452 -0.89 5.26 -16.05
C THR A 452 0.15 4.42 -16.76
N SER A 453 1.33 4.99 -17.05
CA SER A 453 2.46 4.21 -17.53
C SER A 453 2.96 3.28 -16.42
N LEU A 454 3.70 2.25 -16.81
CA LEU A 454 4.34 1.32 -15.87
C LEU A 454 5.79 1.70 -15.55
N SER A 455 6.25 2.86 -16.02
CA SER A 455 7.57 3.41 -15.74
C SER A 455 7.67 4.89 -16.13
N GLY A 456 8.69 5.55 -15.58
CA GLY A 456 9.02 6.93 -15.90
C GLY A 456 8.55 7.88 -14.81
N ASP A 457 9.35 8.91 -14.55
CA ASP A 457 9.11 9.83 -13.44
C ASP A 457 9.02 11.27 -13.93
N ARG A 458 8.42 12.12 -13.10
CA ARG A 458 8.34 13.56 -13.28
C ARG A 458 7.74 14.00 -14.62
N ARG A 459 6.75 13.27 -15.13
CA ARG A 459 6.01 13.60 -16.35
C ARG A 459 5.25 14.91 -16.16
N ARG A 460 5.38 15.83 -17.10
CA ARG A 460 4.81 17.18 -16.94
C ARG A 460 3.36 17.24 -17.41
N VAL A 461 2.51 17.85 -16.59
CA VAL A 461 1.14 18.26 -16.94
C VAL A 461 1.09 19.77 -16.85
N ASN A 462 0.80 20.46 -17.95
CA ASN A 462 0.39 21.86 -17.91
C ASN A 462 -1.12 21.92 -18.02
N TYR A 463 -1.76 22.76 -17.21
CA TYR A 463 -3.20 22.85 -17.20
C TYR A 463 -3.65 24.30 -17.13
N THR A 464 -4.72 24.59 -17.85
CA THR A 464 -5.35 25.91 -17.90
C THR A 464 -6.82 25.77 -17.59
N PHE A 465 -7.31 26.53 -16.63
CA PHE A 465 -8.73 26.67 -16.36
C PHE A 465 -9.22 28.06 -16.76
N SER A 466 -10.43 28.14 -17.28
CA SER A 466 -11.08 29.41 -17.60
C SER A 466 -12.59 29.30 -17.39
N THR A 467 -13.23 30.42 -17.07
CA THR A 467 -14.69 30.49 -17.05
C THR A 467 -15.21 30.89 -18.43
N GLY A 468 -16.30 30.26 -18.87
CA GLY A 468 -16.88 30.44 -20.19
C GLY A 468 -17.02 29.11 -20.94
N GLY A 469 -17.86 29.11 -21.97
CA GLY A 469 -18.22 27.92 -22.74
C GLY A 469 -19.65 27.46 -22.45
N SER A 470 -20.44 27.31 -23.51
CA SER A 470 -21.85 26.90 -23.44
C SER A 470 -22.10 25.48 -23.93
N THR A 471 -21.10 24.89 -24.58
CA THR A 471 -21.20 23.59 -25.24
C THR A 471 -20.33 22.60 -24.52
N ALA A 472 -20.93 21.52 -24.01
CA ALA A 472 -20.20 20.46 -23.33
C ALA A 472 -19.23 19.78 -24.31
N THR A 473 -18.05 19.38 -23.84
CA THR A 473 -17.16 18.56 -24.68
C THR A 473 -17.50 17.10 -24.60
N ASP A 474 -18.00 16.64 -23.46
CA ASP A 474 -18.36 15.25 -23.18
C ASP A 474 -19.57 15.29 -22.23
N LEU A 475 -20.36 14.21 -22.22
CA LEU A 475 -21.56 14.11 -21.39
C LEU A 475 -21.40 12.94 -20.41
N VAL A 476 -21.89 13.14 -19.19
CA VAL A 476 -22.10 12.03 -18.25
C VAL A 476 -23.13 11.10 -18.90
N CYS A 477 -22.91 9.79 -18.81
CA CYS A 477 -23.76 8.76 -19.41
C CYS A 477 -23.78 8.63 -20.96
N ASP A 478 -22.99 9.41 -21.72
CA ASP A 478 -22.75 9.15 -23.17
C ASP A 478 -21.72 8.04 -23.33
N VAL A 479 -22.18 6.79 -23.15
CA VAL A 479 -21.33 5.59 -23.10
C VAL A 479 -20.85 5.20 -24.49
N ASP A 480 -21.66 5.44 -25.53
CA ASP A 480 -21.33 5.09 -26.90
C ASP A 480 -20.50 6.14 -27.65
N GLY A 481 -20.55 7.39 -27.22
CA GLY A 481 -19.76 8.48 -27.74
C GLY A 481 -20.29 9.19 -28.96
N ASP A 482 -21.56 9.00 -29.27
CA ASP A 482 -22.23 9.72 -30.34
C ASP A 482 -22.53 11.20 -30.00
N GLY A 483 -22.31 11.59 -28.74
CA GLY A 483 -22.51 12.96 -28.25
C GLY A 483 -23.93 13.26 -27.79
N ARG A 484 -24.73 12.22 -27.53
CA ARG A 484 -26.07 12.30 -26.93
C ARG A 484 -26.19 11.27 -25.83
N VAL A 485 -27.03 11.56 -24.83
CA VAL A 485 -27.43 10.58 -23.83
C VAL A 485 -28.83 10.11 -24.21
N ALA A 486 -28.90 8.98 -24.92
CA ALA A 486 -30.11 8.54 -25.59
C ALA A 486 -30.48 7.10 -25.25
N PHE A 487 -31.50 6.57 -25.94
CA PHE A 487 -31.95 5.20 -25.75
C PHE A 487 -30.87 4.16 -26.08
N SER A 488 -29.91 4.47 -26.97
CA SER A 488 -28.75 3.62 -27.25
C SER A 488 -27.90 3.40 -26.01
N ASP A 489 -27.63 4.45 -25.23
CA ASP A 489 -26.91 4.37 -23.96
C ASP A 489 -27.71 3.61 -22.91
N PHE A 490 -29.03 3.83 -22.86
CA PHE A 490 -29.92 3.08 -21.97
C PHE A 490 -29.85 1.57 -22.21
N LEU A 491 -29.80 1.14 -23.48
CA LEU A 491 -29.65 -0.29 -23.80
C LEU A 491 -28.31 -0.85 -23.32
N ARG A 492 -27.23 -0.06 -23.37
CA ARG A 492 -25.92 -0.46 -22.83
C ARG A 492 -25.96 -0.55 -21.30
N PHE A 493 -26.50 0.47 -20.65
CA PHE A 493 -26.74 0.48 -19.21
C PHE A 493 -27.57 -0.74 -18.75
N GLY A 494 -28.69 -1.01 -19.43
CA GLY A 494 -29.56 -2.14 -19.11
C GLY A 494 -28.87 -3.51 -19.22
N ASN A 495 -27.89 -3.66 -20.13
CA ASN A 495 -27.09 -4.89 -20.23
C ASN A 495 -26.09 -5.06 -19.07
N GLY A 496 -25.62 -3.94 -18.51
CA GLY A 496 -24.71 -3.89 -17.36
C GLY A 496 -25.41 -3.77 -16.00
N PHE A 497 -26.73 -3.58 -15.96
CA PHE A 497 -27.45 -3.36 -14.71
C PHE A 497 -27.40 -4.58 -13.77
N LYS A 498 -27.22 -4.31 -12.47
CA LYS A 498 -26.98 -5.30 -11.39
C LYS A 498 -25.70 -6.12 -11.55
N ARG A 499 -24.76 -5.67 -12.39
CA ARG A 499 -23.44 -6.30 -12.49
C ARG A 499 -22.53 -5.79 -11.39
N LEU A 500 -21.78 -6.72 -10.82
CA LEU A 500 -20.65 -6.46 -9.93
C LEU A 500 -19.35 -6.76 -10.67
N HIS A 501 -18.23 -6.33 -10.12
CA HIS A 501 -16.90 -6.62 -10.64
C HIS A 501 -16.61 -8.10 -10.90
N THR A 502 -17.27 -9.01 -10.18
CA THR A 502 -17.13 -10.47 -10.36
C THR A 502 -17.83 -10.99 -11.61
N ASP A 503 -18.68 -10.18 -12.24
CA ASP A 503 -19.37 -10.56 -13.48
C ASP A 503 -18.47 -10.29 -14.70
N ASP A 504 -18.30 -11.28 -15.57
CA ASP A 504 -17.58 -11.17 -16.86
C ASP A 504 -18.10 -10.07 -17.80
N LYS A 505 -19.29 -9.52 -17.51
CA LYS A 505 -19.96 -8.47 -18.29
C LYS A 505 -19.96 -7.11 -17.60
N TYR A 506 -19.24 -6.96 -16.51
CA TYR A 506 -19.10 -5.69 -15.83
C TYR A 506 -18.35 -4.69 -16.72
N ASP A 507 -18.95 -3.52 -16.90
CA ASP A 507 -18.33 -2.39 -17.61
C ASP A 507 -18.25 -1.20 -16.64
N PRO A 508 -17.05 -0.78 -16.22
CA PRO A 508 -16.90 0.34 -15.28
C PRO A 508 -17.43 1.66 -15.84
N LYS A 509 -17.64 1.79 -17.16
CA LYS A 509 -18.21 3.01 -17.76
C LYS A 509 -19.71 3.16 -17.48
N LEU A 510 -20.37 2.11 -17.00
CA LEU A 510 -21.78 2.11 -16.63
C LEU A 510 -22.01 2.42 -15.14
N ASP A 511 -20.94 2.40 -14.34
CA ASP A 511 -20.90 2.84 -12.96
C ASP A 511 -20.60 4.35 -12.94
N PHE A 512 -21.68 5.14 -13.01
CA PHE A 512 -21.62 6.58 -13.23
C PHE A 512 -21.25 7.37 -11.98
N ASN A 513 -21.31 6.76 -10.79
CA ASN A 513 -20.83 7.37 -9.54
C ASN A 513 -19.50 6.78 -9.04
N GLY A 514 -19.04 5.68 -9.65
CA GLY A 514 -17.79 5.03 -9.32
C GLY A 514 -17.82 4.23 -8.02
N ASP A 515 -18.99 3.88 -7.49
CA ASP A 515 -19.11 3.23 -6.19
C ASP A 515 -18.95 1.70 -6.23
N GLY A 516 -18.78 1.13 -7.44
CA GLY A 516 -18.47 -0.28 -7.65
C GLY A 516 -19.57 -1.03 -8.40
N PRO A 517 -20.77 -1.24 -7.83
CA PRO A 517 -21.90 -1.84 -8.53
C PRO A 517 -22.46 -0.93 -9.64
N VAL A 518 -23.03 -1.53 -10.68
CA VAL A 518 -23.94 -0.82 -11.61
C VAL A 518 -25.37 -1.04 -11.12
N ASP A 519 -25.95 -0.06 -10.41
CA ASP A 519 -27.21 -0.21 -9.70
C ASP A 519 -28.21 0.94 -9.91
N PHE A 520 -29.23 1.00 -9.05
CA PHE A 520 -30.31 1.98 -9.18
C PHE A 520 -29.82 3.42 -8.99
N ARG A 521 -28.72 3.65 -8.28
CA ARG A 521 -28.10 4.97 -8.12
C ARG A 521 -27.55 5.47 -9.46
N ASP A 522 -26.91 4.59 -10.23
CA ASP A 522 -26.47 4.90 -11.59
C ASP A 522 -27.64 5.18 -12.52
N PHE A 523 -28.74 4.42 -12.38
CA PHE A 523 -29.96 4.67 -13.15
C PHE A 523 -30.53 6.07 -12.88
N LEU A 524 -30.50 6.55 -11.63
CA LEU A 524 -30.96 7.90 -11.30
C LEU A 524 -30.07 8.98 -11.94
N ILE A 525 -28.76 8.76 -11.99
CA ILE A 525 -27.82 9.64 -12.71
C ILE A 525 -28.17 9.63 -14.20
N PHE A 526 -28.32 8.45 -14.80
CA PHE A 526 -28.69 8.31 -16.21
C PHE A 526 -29.96 9.08 -16.57
N VAL A 527 -31.02 8.93 -15.76
CA VAL A 527 -32.29 9.64 -15.97
C VAL A 527 -32.12 11.15 -15.88
N SER A 528 -31.22 11.65 -15.03
CA SER A 528 -30.95 13.09 -14.88
C SER A 528 -30.23 13.71 -16.08
N HIS A 529 -29.55 12.89 -16.89
CA HIS A 529 -28.83 13.28 -18.11
C HIS A 529 -29.54 12.87 -19.41
N PHE A 530 -30.64 12.10 -19.34
CA PHE A 530 -31.34 11.65 -20.55
C PHE A 530 -31.79 12.84 -21.43
N ASP A 531 -31.63 12.70 -22.75
CA ASP A 531 -31.82 13.74 -23.76
C ASP A 531 -30.79 14.90 -23.76
N GLU A 532 -29.72 14.82 -22.96
CA GLU A 532 -28.60 15.74 -23.12
C GLU A 532 -27.85 15.50 -24.45
N SER A 533 -27.35 16.57 -25.06
CA SER A 533 -26.58 16.53 -26.31
C SER A 533 -25.55 17.65 -26.34
N ARG A 534 -24.36 17.39 -26.91
CA ARG A 534 -23.32 18.40 -27.10
C ARG A 534 -23.32 19.04 -28.49
#